data_AF-A0A954WJ50-F1
#
_entry.id   AF-A0A954WJ50-F1
#
_cell.length_a   1.000
_cell.length_b   1.000
_cell.length_c   1.000
_cell.angle_alpha   90.00
_cell.angle_beta   90.00
_cell.angle_gamma   90.00
#
_symmetry.space_group_name_H-M   'P 1'
#
loop_
_entity.id
_entity.type
_entity.pdbx_description
1 polymer ?
#
loop_
_entity_poly.entity_id
_entity_poly.type
_entity_poly.pdbx_seq_one_letter_code
_entity_poly.pdbx_strand_id
1 'polypeptide(L)'
;WLALAGICGGISVCFKIVGLSYLAAAALWLCYFTVSEAKVTDGTESKGARTVMTFVMGGVAILLTAMVALFLRRHWSVMVWLQFVAPTAMLGGLLTWRQWRRPTDWSPLSGLIRNQVVLFGGAAAPIALFVAFFAYHGAVGELFRGVFITPQLRIDRVDFPLPRWELMSLTLPLLTLLVAALTRSPRWRWLWMGVGGCCLLASLATGANDLVRLNVITAVRLFPPVAIGVLCWTLTRTPRQRANTAQRTAYLLASMLSLMVLIQYPFAVPVYFYYAAPFLVLTLAALLNPMPRGRVVLWGLMGYLLVFGVIWMNTYSVFRRGDEQSADPAVQTVAIERAGILLSSRDRDQYEPLVKFIQTHSDPGSTILAATDCP
;
A
#
# COMPACT_ATOMS: atom_id res chain seq x y z
N TRP A 1 -7.23 -21.97 -7.26
CA TRP A 1 -6.49 -20.87 -6.59
C TRP A 1 -7.10 -19.49 -6.88
N LEU A 2 -7.41 -19.12 -8.13
CA LEU A 2 -7.92 -17.78 -8.44
C LEU A 2 -9.29 -17.48 -7.80
N ALA A 3 -10.21 -18.45 -7.82
CA ALA A 3 -11.48 -18.34 -7.10
C ALA A 3 -11.26 -18.14 -5.59
N LEU A 4 -10.31 -18.85 -4.98
CA LEU A 4 -9.95 -18.70 -3.57
C LEU A 4 -9.36 -17.31 -3.27
N ALA A 5 -8.50 -16.80 -4.15
CA ALA A 5 -8.01 -15.42 -4.07
C ALA A 5 -9.17 -14.41 -4.14
N GLY A 6 -10.14 -14.67 -5.02
CA GLY A 6 -11.41 -13.93 -5.09
C GLY A 6 -12.16 -13.95 -3.76
N ILE A 7 -12.40 -15.14 -3.19
CA ILE A 7 -13.08 -15.31 -1.90
C ILE A 7 -12.36 -14.54 -0.80
N CYS A 8 -11.03 -14.65 -0.68
CA CYS A 8 -10.25 -13.88 0.30
C CYS A 8 -10.39 -12.37 0.08
N GLY A 9 -10.40 -11.91 -1.18
CA GLY A 9 -10.66 -10.52 -1.53
C GLY A 9 -12.06 -10.06 -1.13
N GLY A 10 -13.08 -10.87 -1.38
CA GLY A 10 -14.46 -10.58 -1.00
C GLY A 10 -14.68 -10.56 0.52
N ILE A 11 -14.05 -11.48 1.26
CA ILE A 11 -14.03 -11.46 2.74
C ILE A 11 -13.37 -10.17 3.21
N SER A 12 -12.21 -9.80 2.65
CA SER A 12 -11.51 -8.56 2.98
C SER A 12 -12.41 -7.33 2.75
N VAL A 13 -13.17 -7.28 1.65
CA VAL A 13 -14.16 -6.23 1.37
C VAL A 13 -15.25 -6.17 2.46
N CYS A 14 -15.75 -7.32 2.92
CA CYS A 14 -16.76 -7.38 3.98
C CYS A 14 -16.25 -6.82 5.31
N PHE A 15 -14.96 -7.00 5.63
CA PHE A 15 -14.34 -6.40 6.82
C PHE A 15 -14.00 -4.92 6.61
N LYS A 16 -13.50 -4.54 5.43
CA LYS A 16 -13.10 -3.17 5.13
C LYS A 16 -13.11 -2.91 3.62
N ILE A 17 -13.71 -1.78 3.21
CA ILE A 17 -13.82 -1.37 1.79
C ILE A 17 -12.48 -1.30 1.04
N VAL A 18 -11.37 -1.16 1.78
CA VAL A 18 -9.99 -1.26 1.28
C VAL A 18 -9.71 -2.59 0.56
N GLY A 19 -10.47 -3.66 0.83
CA GLY A 19 -10.39 -4.91 0.06
C GLY A 19 -10.60 -4.72 -1.45
N LEU A 20 -11.26 -3.64 -1.88
CA LEU A 20 -11.38 -3.28 -3.30
C LEU A 20 -10.02 -2.98 -3.94
N SER A 21 -9.08 -2.38 -3.20
CA SER A 21 -7.71 -2.14 -3.65
C SER A 21 -6.98 -3.45 -3.97
N TYR A 22 -7.23 -4.51 -3.18
CA TYR A 22 -6.67 -5.84 -3.44
C TYR A 22 -7.21 -6.43 -4.75
N LEU A 23 -8.54 -6.38 -4.94
CA LEU A 23 -9.18 -6.90 -6.14
C LEU A 23 -8.73 -6.14 -7.40
N ALA A 24 -8.63 -4.81 -7.33
CA ALA A 24 -8.13 -3.98 -8.41
C ALA A 24 -6.66 -4.30 -8.75
N ALA A 25 -5.81 -4.53 -7.74
CA ALA A 25 -4.41 -4.91 -7.93
C ALA A 25 -4.29 -6.30 -8.59
N ALA A 26 -5.08 -7.26 -8.14
CA ALA A 26 -5.14 -8.60 -8.72
C ALA A 26 -5.64 -8.56 -10.17
N ALA A 27 -6.66 -7.75 -10.46
CA ALA A 27 -7.17 -7.56 -11.82
C ALA A 27 -6.13 -6.93 -12.75
N LEU A 28 -5.39 -5.91 -12.29
CA LEU A 28 -4.29 -5.31 -13.05
C LEU A 28 -3.16 -6.32 -13.30
N TRP A 29 -2.83 -7.13 -12.30
CA TRP A 29 -1.86 -8.21 -12.45
C TRP A 29 -2.33 -9.28 -13.44
N LEU A 30 -3.61 -9.66 -13.47
CA LEU A 30 -4.14 -10.62 -14.45
C LEU A 30 -3.99 -10.11 -15.89
N CYS A 31 -4.16 -8.80 -16.10
CA CYS A 31 -3.87 -8.17 -17.39
C CYS A 31 -2.40 -8.36 -17.79
N TYR A 32 -1.47 -8.07 -16.87
CA TYR A 32 -0.04 -8.30 -17.09
C TYR A 32 0.30 -9.78 -17.30
N PHE A 33 -0.27 -10.67 -16.49
CA PHE A 33 -0.10 -12.12 -16.59
C PHE A 33 -0.48 -12.61 -17.98
N THR A 34 -1.66 -12.19 -18.46
CA THR A 34 -2.18 -12.57 -19.79
C THR A 34 -1.26 -12.08 -20.90
N VAL A 35 -0.85 -10.81 -20.86
CA VAL A 35 0.11 -10.25 -21.83
C VAL A 35 1.43 -11.03 -21.75
N SER A 36 1.88 -11.42 -20.57
CA SER A 36 3.16 -12.11 -20.40
C SER A 36 3.19 -13.57 -20.86
N GLU A 37 2.04 -14.25 -20.88
CA GLU A 37 1.89 -15.66 -21.31
C GLU A 37 1.56 -15.80 -22.80
N ALA A 38 0.94 -14.78 -23.39
CA ALA A 38 0.55 -14.80 -24.78
C ALA A 38 1.75 -15.04 -25.71
N LYS A 39 1.59 -15.97 -26.66
CA LYS A 39 2.60 -16.25 -27.69
C LYS A 39 2.78 -15.00 -28.56
N VAL A 40 4.02 -14.68 -28.88
CA VAL A 40 4.31 -13.60 -29.83
C VAL A 40 3.92 -14.11 -31.21
N THR A 41 3.04 -13.40 -31.89
CA THR A 41 2.63 -13.73 -33.27
C THR A 41 3.76 -13.34 -34.24
N ASP A 42 4.23 -14.31 -35.01
CA ASP A 42 5.17 -14.09 -36.12
C ASP A 42 4.41 -13.49 -37.31
N GLY A 43 4.20 -12.16 -37.27
CA GLY A 43 3.94 -11.27 -38.42
C GLY A 43 2.69 -11.51 -39.28
N THR A 44 1.95 -12.60 -39.09
CA THR A 44 0.90 -13.08 -40.00
C THR A 44 -0.52 -12.76 -39.56
N GLU A 45 -0.71 -12.22 -38.35
CA GLU A 45 -2.04 -11.83 -37.86
C GLU A 45 -2.47 -10.41 -38.25
N SER A 46 -3.79 -10.26 -38.43
CA SER A 46 -4.51 -9.04 -38.73
C SER A 46 -4.12 -7.88 -37.80
N LYS A 47 -3.74 -6.75 -38.40
CA LYS A 47 -3.52 -5.47 -37.70
C LYS A 47 -4.65 -5.10 -36.72
N GLY A 48 -5.87 -5.62 -36.93
CA GLY A 48 -7.01 -5.43 -36.03
C GLY A 48 -6.83 -6.03 -34.63
N ALA A 49 -6.24 -7.23 -34.51
CA ALA A 49 -6.03 -7.90 -33.22
C ALA A 49 -5.13 -7.10 -32.28
N ARG A 50 -4.03 -6.62 -32.86
CA ARG A 50 -3.07 -5.73 -32.20
C ARG A 50 -3.73 -4.47 -31.66
N THR A 51 -4.51 -3.78 -32.51
CA THR A 51 -5.13 -2.51 -32.15
C THR A 51 -6.12 -2.71 -31.01
N VAL A 52 -6.95 -3.74 -31.08
CA VAL A 52 -7.97 -3.97 -30.04
C VAL A 52 -7.35 -4.40 -28.73
N MET A 53 -6.39 -5.33 -28.70
CA MET A 53 -5.79 -5.74 -27.42
C MET A 53 -4.99 -4.60 -26.77
N THR A 54 -4.34 -3.75 -27.57
CA THR A 54 -3.71 -2.53 -27.05
C THR A 54 -4.77 -1.57 -26.52
N PHE A 55 -5.90 -1.40 -27.22
CA PHE A 55 -7.01 -0.56 -26.80
C PHE A 55 -7.66 -1.07 -25.50
N VAL A 56 -7.85 -2.39 -25.34
CA VAL A 56 -8.39 -2.99 -24.12
C VAL A 56 -7.42 -2.76 -22.95
N MET A 57 -6.13 -3.06 -23.12
CA MET A 57 -5.15 -2.89 -22.05
C MET A 57 -4.94 -1.41 -21.69
N GLY A 58 -4.85 -0.54 -22.69
CA GLY A 58 -4.79 0.90 -22.53
C GLY A 58 -6.05 1.46 -21.89
N GLY A 59 -7.23 0.98 -22.30
CA GLY A 59 -8.52 1.36 -21.74
C GLY A 59 -8.65 0.98 -20.27
N VAL A 60 -8.26 -0.25 -19.88
CA VAL A 60 -8.22 -0.68 -18.47
C VAL A 60 -7.25 0.18 -17.66
N ALA A 61 -6.05 0.44 -18.19
CA ALA A 61 -5.05 1.28 -17.54
C ALA A 61 -5.54 2.73 -17.32
N ILE A 62 -6.10 3.34 -18.37
CA ILE A 62 -6.67 4.68 -18.34
C ILE A 62 -7.86 4.72 -17.38
N LEU A 63 -8.78 3.76 -17.46
CA LEU A 63 -9.95 3.70 -16.59
C LEU A 63 -9.55 3.60 -15.13
N LEU A 64 -8.64 2.68 -14.78
CA LEU A 64 -8.17 2.52 -13.40
C LEU A 64 -7.51 3.80 -12.88
N THR A 65 -6.65 4.43 -13.71
CA THR A 65 -5.95 5.67 -13.35
C THR A 65 -6.93 6.82 -13.19
N ALA A 66 -7.90 6.95 -14.10
CA ALA A 66 -8.95 7.95 -14.07
C ALA A 66 -9.87 7.75 -12.87
N MET A 67 -10.26 6.51 -12.53
CA MET A 67 -11.04 6.20 -11.34
C MET A 67 -10.32 6.65 -10.08
N VAL A 68 -9.01 6.38 -9.96
CA VAL A 68 -8.20 6.86 -8.84
C VAL A 68 -8.12 8.39 -8.82
N ALA A 69 -7.84 9.04 -9.96
CA ALA A 69 -7.76 10.50 -10.03
C ALA A 69 -9.10 11.20 -9.70
N LEU A 70 -10.22 10.63 -10.17
CA LEU A 70 -11.57 11.10 -9.90
C LEU A 70 -11.98 10.88 -8.45
N PHE A 71 -11.62 9.74 -7.86
CA PHE A 71 -11.84 9.48 -6.43
C PHE A 71 -11.11 10.51 -5.57
N LEU A 72 -9.92 10.93 -5.99
CA LEU A 72 -9.08 11.88 -5.27
C LEU A 72 -9.35 13.36 -5.62
N ARG A 73 -10.34 13.65 -6.47
CA ARG A 73 -10.56 14.99 -7.08
C ARG A 73 -10.72 16.15 -6.11
N ARG A 74 -11.22 15.89 -4.90
CA ARG A 74 -11.44 16.92 -3.88
C ARG A 74 -10.15 17.41 -3.23
N HIS A 75 -9.08 16.61 -3.30
CA HIS A 75 -7.82 16.85 -2.58
C HIS A 75 -6.62 16.83 -3.54
N TRP A 76 -6.80 17.31 -4.78
CA TRP A 76 -5.71 17.34 -5.75
C TRP A 76 -4.54 18.19 -5.27
N SER A 77 -3.38 17.54 -5.18
CA SER A 77 -2.10 18.17 -4.92
C SER A 77 -1.02 17.41 -5.69
N VAL A 78 0.14 18.03 -5.89
CA VAL A 78 1.30 17.37 -6.52
C VAL A 78 1.59 16.04 -5.84
N MET A 79 1.51 15.99 -4.51
CA MET A 79 1.84 14.78 -3.76
C MET A 79 0.80 13.67 -3.91
N VAL A 80 -0.48 14.02 -3.97
CA VAL A 80 -1.57 13.07 -4.27
C VAL A 80 -1.37 12.46 -5.65
N TRP A 81 -0.98 13.27 -6.64
CA TRP A 81 -0.61 12.76 -7.96
C TRP A 81 0.59 11.82 -7.90
N LEU A 82 1.68 12.22 -7.23
CA LEU A 82 2.91 11.42 -7.18
C LEU A 82 2.75 10.11 -6.40
N GLN A 83 2.00 10.09 -5.30
CA GLN A 83 1.87 8.91 -4.43
C GLN A 83 0.76 7.95 -4.86
N PHE A 84 -0.32 8.44 -5.48
CA PHE A 84 -1.50 7.61 -5.76
C PHE A 84 -1.76 7.43 -7.26
N VAL A 85 -1.70 8.51 -8.04
CA VAL A 85 -2.09 8.46 -9.46
C VAL A 85 -0.93 8.01 -10.36
N ALA A 86 0.26 8.58 -10.17
CA ALA A 86 1.42 8.26 -10.98
C ALA A 86 1.80 6.77 -10.91
N PRO A 87 1.80 6.08 -9.75
CA PRO A 87 2.16 4.66 -9.70
C PRO A 87 1.20 3.75 -10.48
N THR A 88 -0.12 4.05 -10.45
CA THR A 88 -1.11 3.30 -11.23
C THR A 88 -0.96 3.58 -12.72
N ALA A 89 -0.74 4.84 -13.10
CA ALA A 89 -0.44 5.25 -14.47
C ALA A 89 0.85 4.59 -15.02
N MET A 90 1.92 4.49 -14.22
CA MET A 90 3.18 3.86 -14.61
C MET A 90 3.00 2.37 -14.91
N LEU A 91 2.28 1.64 -14.05
CA LEU A 91 2.03 0.21 -14.24
C LEU A 91 1.11 -0.06 -15.44
N GLY A 92 0.06 0.73 -15.60
CA GLY A 92 -0.83 0.66 -16.76
C GLY A 92 -0.14 1.08 -18.06
N GLY A 93 0.71 2.10 -18.01
CA GLY A 93 1.54 2.56 -19.11
C GLY A 93 2.56 1.50 -19.53
N LEU A 94 3.23 0.85 -18.58
CA LEU A 94 4.13 -0.28 -18.87
C LEU A 94 3.39 -1.43 -19.57
N LEU A 95 2.20 -1.80 -19.07
CA LEU A 95 1.37 -2.86 -19.65
C LEU A 95 1.03 -2.54 -21.10
N THR A 96 0.52 -1.32 -21.34
CA THR A 96 0.14 -0.82 -22.66
C THR A 96 1.36 -0.74 -23.59
N TRP A 97 2.48 -0.23 -23.11
CA TRP A 97 3.74 -0.13 -23.85
C TRP A 97 4.28 -1.51 -24.26
N ARG A 98 4.24 -2.50 -23.35
CA ARG A 98 4.65 -3.87 -23.65
C ARG A 98 3.75 -4.54 -24.68
N GLN A 99 2.45 -4.28 -24.62
CA GLN A 99 1.49 -4.77 -25.61
C GLN A 99 1.71 -4.10 -26.98
N TRP A 100 1.96 -2.79 -27.00
CA TRP A 100 2.23 -2.04 -28.23
C TRP A 100 3.52 -2.49 -28.93
N ARG A 101 4.60 -2.66 -28.16
CA ARG A 101 5.93 -3.05 -28.67
C ARG A 101 5.98 -4.49 -29.17
N ARG A 102 5.20 -5.39 -28.57
CA ARG A 102 5.10 -6.80 -28.95
C ARG A 102 3.64 -7.23 -28.91
N PRO A 103 2.90 -7.01 -29.99
CA PRO A 103 1.48 -7.34 -30.02
C PRO A 103 1.25 -8.84 -29.87
N THR A 104 0.07 -9.17 -29.37
CA THR A 104 -0.45 -10.53 -29.30
C THR A 104 -1.72 -10.61 -30.13
N ASP A 105 -2.08 -11.83 -30.45
CA ASP A 105 -3.37 -12.22 -31.00
C ASP A 105 -4.53 -12.00 -30.01
N TRP A 106 -5.73 -12.35 -30.47
CA TRP A 106 -6.97 -12.33 -29.68
C TRP A 106 -7.10 -13.51 -28.71
N SER A 107 -6.38 -14.61 -28.95
CA SER A 107 -6.49 -15.83 -28.14
C SER A 107 -6.40 -15.59 -26.62
N PRO A 108 -5.59 -14.64 -26.10
CA PRO A 108 -5.47 -14.40 -24.66
C PRO A 108 -6.67 -13.66 -24.05
N LEU A 109 -7.51 -12.99 -24.85
CA LEU A 109 -8.61 -12.17 -24.34
C LEU A 109 -9.68 -13.02 -23.65
N SER A 110 -10.03 -14.17 -24.24
CA SER A 110 -10.97 -15.13 -23.63
C SER A 110 -10.45 -15.64 -22.28
N GLY A 111 -9.15 -15.92 -22.20
CA GLY A 111 -8.47 -16.32 -20.97
C GLY A 111 -8.48 -15.22 -19.92
N LEU A 112 -8.25 -13.96 -20.31
CA LEU A 112 -8.34 -12.81 -19.42
C LEU A 112 -9.75 -12.65 -18.86
N ILE A 113 -10.77 -12.62 -19.73
CA ILE A 113 -12.17 -12.47 -19.29
C ILE A 113 -12.55 -13.60 -18.34
N ARG A 114 -12.22 -14.85 -18.68
CA ARG A 114 -12.45 -16.00 -17.80
C ARG A 114 -11.77 -15.82 -16.45
N ASN A 115 -10.51 -15.41 -16.43
CA ASN A 115 -9.77 -15.21 -15.18
C ASN A 115 -10.38 -14.08 -14.34
N GLN A 116 -10.79 -12.96 -14.96
CA GLN A 116 -11.48 -11.87 -14.26
C GLN A 116 -12.82 -12.36 -13.69
N VAL A 117 -13.62 -13.09 -14.47
CA VAL A 117 -14.90 -13.67 -14.02
C VAL A 117 -14.68 -14.63 -12.84
N VAL A 118 -13.66 -15.48 -12.88
CA VAL A 118 -13.35 -16.39 -11.77
C VAL A 118 -12.91 -15.63 -10.51
N LEU A 119 -12.09 -14.58 -10.66
CA LEU A 119 -11.65 -13.74 -9.54
C LEU A 119 -12.84 -13.00 -8.91
N PHE A 120 -13.60 -12.26 -9.71
CA PHE A 120 -14.74 -11.46 -9.21
C PHE A 120 -15.92 -12.33 -8.81
N GLY A 121 -16.15 -13.46 -9.47
CA GLY A 121 -17.14 -14.45 -9.05
C GLY A 121 -16.81 -15.06 -7.69
N GLY A 122 -15.53 -15.35 -7.43
CA GLY A 122 -15.07 -15.76 -6.10
C GLY A 122 -15.29 -14.67 -5.04
N ALA A 123 -15.02 -13.41 -5.36
CA ALA A 123 -15.25 -12.28 -4.45
C ALA A 123 -16.73 -11.99 -4.21
N ALA A 124 -17.58 -12.21 -5.22
CA ALA A 124 -19.02 -11.98 -5.13
C ALA A 124 -19.68 -12.91 -4.12
N ALA A 125 -19.20 -14.14 -3.93
CA ALA A 125 -19.80 -15.11 -3.00
C ALA A 125 -19.89 -14.61 -1.53
N PRO A 126 -18.80 -14.23 -0.86
CA PRO A 126 -18.87 -13.69 0.51
C PRO A 126 -19.60 -12.33 0.57
N ILE A 127 -19.45 -11.47 -0.43
CA ILE A 127 -20.15 -10.18 -0.49
C ILE A 127 -21.66 -10.39 -0.61
N ALA A 128 -22.10 -11.31 -1.47
CA ALA A 128 -23.51 -11.63 -1.65
C ALA A 128 -24.10 -12.25 -0.39
N LEU A 129 -23.36 -13.15 0.29
CA LEU A 129 -23.80 -13.71 1.57
C LEU A 129 -23.96 -12.62 2.64
N PHE A 130 -23.00 -11.70 2.72
CA PHE A 130 -23.07 -10.56 3.62
C PHE A 130 -24.26 -9.65 3.31
N VAL A 131 -24.48 -9.28 2.05
CA VAL A 131 -25.63 -8.46 1.64
C VAL A 131 -26.96 -9.19 1.87
N ALA A 132 -27.03 -10.50 1.63
CA ALA A 132 -28.21 -11.31 1.89
C ALA A 132 -28.60 -11.30 3.38
N PHE A 133 -27.62 -11.32 4.29
CA PHE A 133 -27.88 -11.16 5.73
C PHE A 133 -28.58 -9.82 6.04
N PHE A 134 -28.13 -8.71 5.45
CA PHE A 134 -28.80 -7.41 5.64
C PHE A 134 -30.15 -7.34 4.93
N ALA A 135 -30.30 -7.97 3.76
CA ALA A 135 -31.57 -8.06 3.04
C ALA A 135 -32.63 -8.81 3.85
N TYR A 136 -32.26 -9.94 4.45
CA TYR A 136 -33.14 -10.72 5.31
C TYR A 136 -33.68 -9.91 6.50
N HIS A 137 -32.88 -8.99 7.05
CA HIS A 137 -33.27 -8.12 8.16
C HIS A 137 -33.86 -6.76 7.73
N GLY A 138 -34.12 -6.55 6.43
CA GLY A 138 -34.63 -5.26 5.92
C GLY A 138 -33.66 -4.08 6.06
N ALA A 139 -32.36 -4.34 6.28
CA ALA A 139 -31.34 -3.36 6.65
C ALA A 139 -30.40 -2.99 5.49
N VAL A 140 -30.76 -3.26 4.23
CA VAL A 140 -29.93 -2.92 3.05
C VAL A 140 -29.72 -1.42 2.91
N GLY A 141 -30.74 -0.62 3.25
CA GLY A 141 -30.62 0.84 3.26
C GLY A 141 -29.57 1.33 4.24
N GLU A 142 -29.54 0.76 5.45
CA GLU A 142 -28.54 1.09 6.47
C GLU A 142 -27.14 0.61 6.07
N LEU A 143 -27.04 -0.57 5.45
CA LEU A 143 -25.77 -1.04 4.87
C LEU A 143 -25.25 -0.06 3.81
N PHE A 144 -26.11 0.35 2.86
CA PHE A 144 -25.73 1.29 1.81
C PHE A 144 -25.31 2.65 2.39
N ARG A 145 -26.09 3.18 3.34
CA ARG A 145 -25.79 4.43 4.02
C ARG A 145 -24.47 4.35 4.77
N GLY A 146 -24.27 3.31 5.58
CA GLY A 146 -23.08 3.11 6.39
C GLY A 146 -21.80 2.91 5.57
N VAL A 147 -21.89 2.21 4.42
CA VAL A 147 -20.73 1.89 3.58
C VAL A 147 -20.40 3.00 2.58
N PHE A 148 -21.39 3.65 1.98
CA PHE A 148 -21.15 4.59 0.87
C PHE A 148 -21.47 6.05 1.17
N ILE A 149 -22.44 6.34 2.05
CA ILE A 149 -22.87 7.73 2.32
C ILE A 149 -22.09 8.31 3.49
N THR A 150 -22.14 7.69 4.67
CA THR A 150 -21.52 8.20 5.89
C THR A 150 -20.00 8.42 5.76
N PRO A 151 -19.23 7.53 5.08
CA PRO A 151 -17.80 7.76 4.90
C PRO A 151 -17.46 9.01 4.07
N GLN A 152 -18.34 9.46 3.17
CA GLN A 152 -18.13 10.70 2.41
C GLN A 152 -18.07 11.92 3.32
N LEU A 153 -18.85 11.94 4.40
CA LEU A 153 -18.79 13.01 5.41
C LEU A 153 -17.42 13.06 6.11
N ARG A 154 -16.76 11.92 6.31
CA ARG A 154 -15.40 11.87 6.86
C ARG A 154 -14.37 12.41 5.86
N ILE A 155 -14.54 12.10 4.57
CA ILE A 155 -13.66 12.62 3.51
C ILE A 155 -13.73 14.14 3.39
N ASP A 156 -14.91 14.71 3.66
CA ASP A 156 -15.16 16.15 3.53
C ASP A 156 -14.79 16.96 4.77
N ARG A 157 -14.74 16.34 5.95
CA ARG A 157 -14.56 17.05 7.22
C ARG A 157 -13.25 16.76 7.95
N VAL A 158 -12.58 15.65 7.65
CA VAL A 158 -11.38 15.22 8.37
C VAL A 158 -10.32 14.75 7.38
N ASP A 159 -9.34 15.60 7.10
CA ASP A 159 -8.19 15.29 6.29
C ASP A 159 -6.88 15.40 7.09
N PHE A 160 -5.90 14.60 6.68
CA PHE A 160 -4.53 14.75 7.14
C PHE A 160 -3.66 14.64 5.90
N PRO A 161 -3.14 15.76 5.38
CA PRO A 161 -2.51 15.78 4.07
C PRO A 161 -1.23 14.94 4.04
N LEU A 162 -0.87 14.46 2.85
CA LEU A 162 0.45 13.87 2.63
C LEU A 162 1.56 14.89 2.94
N PRO A 163 2.77 14.42 3.30
CA PRO A 163 3.93 15.28 3.44
C PRO A 163 4.14 16.12 2.18
N ARG A 164 4.60 17.37 2.34
CA ARG A 164 4.81 18.26 1.20
C ARG A 164 5.83 17.68 0.22
N TRP A 165 5.70 17.99 -1.06
CA TRP A 165 6.51 17.39 -2.13
C TRP A 165 8.02 17.71 -2.00
N GLU A 166 8.38 18.83 -1.37
CA GLU A 166 9.76 19.25 -1.12
C GLU A 166 10.51 18.20 -0.26
N LEU A 167 9.77 17.46 0.57
CA LEU A 167 10.29 16.40 1.42
C LEU A 167 10.62 15.11 0.66
N MET A 168 10.31 15.02 -0.64
CA MET A 168 10.78 13.89 -1.46
C MET A 168 12.30 13.80 -1.54
N SER A 169 13.01 14.91 -1.31
CA SER A 169 14.47 14.91 -1.15
C SER A 169 14.96 14.02 0.00
N LEU A 170 14.11 13.75 1.00
CA LEU A 170 14.43 12.82 2.08
C LEU A 170 14.55 11.37 1.59
N THR A 171 14.01 11.04 0.41
CA THR A 171 14.16 9.71 -0.19
C THR A 171 15.55 9.47 -0.78
N LEU A 172 16.40 10.51 -0.89
CA LEU A 172 17.71 10.43 -1.54
C LEU A 172 18.62 9.34 -0.96
N PRO A 173 18.76 9.13 0.37
CA PRO A 173 19.56 8.03 0.91
C PRO A 173 19.08 6.64 0.47
N LEU A 174 17.76 6.46 0.35
CA LEU A 174 17.19 5.21 -0.15
C LEU A 174 17.41 5.06 -1.67
N LEU A 175 17.28 6.17 -2.40
CA LEU A 175 17.52 6.22 -3.84
C LEU A 175 18.99 5.93 -4.18
N THR A 176 19.96 6.46 -3.43
CA THR A 176 21.38 6.19 -3.68
C THR A 176 21.71 4.72 -3.50
N LEU A 177 21.15 4.05 -2.48
CA LEU A 177 21.28 2.61 -2.31
C LEU A 177 20.65 1.82 -3.47
N LEU A 178 19.46 2.23 -3.92
CA LEU A 178 18.80 1.62 -5.07
C LEU A 178 19.63 1.81 -6.36
N VAL A 179 20.16 3.01 -6.60
CA VAL A 179 21.07 3.31 -7.71
C VAL A 179 22.36 2.48 -7.61
N ALA A 180 22.91 2.31 -6.41
CA ALA A 180 24.08 1.48 -6.19
C ALA A 180 23.84 0.02 -6.63
N ALA A 181 22.68 -0.55 -6.31
CA ALA A 181 22.29 -1.89 -6.73
C ALA A 181 22.20 -2.03 -8.26
N LEU A 182 21.79 -0.96 -8.94
CA LEU A 182 21.66 -0.91 -10.41
C LEU A 182 22.98 -0.56 -11.13
N THR A 183 23.97 -0.04 -10.41
CA THR A 183 25.22 0.46 -11.00
C THR A 183 26.18 -0.71 -11.31
N ARG A 184 26.61 -0.80 -12.58
CA ARG A 184 27.57 -1.82 -13.03
C ARG A 184 29.02 -1.53 -12.64
N SER A 185 29.42 -0.25 -12.65
CA SER A 185 30.79 0.16 -12.32
C SER A 185 31.07 0.01 -10.82
N PRO A 186 32.16 -0.69 -10.42
CA PRO A 186 32.46 -0.92 -9.00
C PRO A 186 32.76 0.39 -8.26
N ARG A 187 33.49 1.33 -8.87
CA ARG A 187 33.86 2.61 -8.25
C ARG A 187 32.62 3.43 -7.86
N TRP A 188 31.73 3.65 -8.82
CA TRP A 188 30.49 4.41 -8.60
C TRP A 188 29.54 3.69 -7.65
N ARG A 189 29.51 2.35 -7.69
CA ARG A 189 28.72 1.57 -6.74
C ARG A 189 29.17 1.81 -5.30
N TRP A 190 30.48 1.72 -5.02
CA TRP A 190 31.00 1.97 -3.68
C TRP A 190 30.74 3.40 -3.21
N LEU A 191 30.83 4.38 -4.13
CA LEU A 191 30.43 5.76 -3.82
C LEU A 191 28.97 5.83 -3.37
N TRP A 192 28.04 5.28 -4.16
CA TRP A 192 26.61 5.35 -3.84
C TRP A 192 26.23 4.56 -2.58
N MET A 193 26.85 3.38 -2.37
CA MET A 193 26.67 2.62 -1.12
C MET A 193 27.25 3.35 0.08
N GLY A 194 28.42 3.99 -0.07
CA GLY A 194 29.04 4.79 0.99
C GLY A 194 28.18 5.98 1.36
N VAL A 195 27.72 6.75 0.37
CA VAL A 195 26.84 7.92 0.61
C VAL A 195 25.53 7.48 1.27
N GLY A 196 24.80 6.54 0.68
CA GLY A 196 23.52 6.06 1.23
C GLY A 196 23.70 5.40 2.61
N GLY A 197 24.70 4.53 2.75
CA GLY A 197 25.01 3.83 3.99
C GLY A 197 25.41 4.79 5.12
N CYS A 198 26.28 5.76 4.87
CA CYS A 198 26.66 6.77 5.85
C CYS A 198 25.45 7.62 6.29
N CYS A 199 24.58 8.03 5.36
CA CYS A 199 23.35 8.75 5.71
C CYS A 199 22.43 7.92 6.61
N LEU A 200 22.22 6.63 6.28
CA LEU A 200 21.40 5.74 7.11
C LEU A 200 22.03 5.51 8.49
N LEU A 201 23.34 5.26 8.56
CA LEU A 201 24.05 5.07 9.84
C LEU A 201 24.02 6.34 10.69
N ALA A 202 24.22 7.52 10.10
CA ALA A 202 24.11 8.80 10.79
C ALA A 202 22.70 9.00 11.35
N SER A 203 21.65 8.67 10.57
CA SER A 203 20.28 8.73 11.06
C SER A 203 20.01 7.75 12.21
N LEU A 204 20.65 6.57 12.19
CA LEU A 204 20.51 5.59 13.26
C LEU A 204 21.19 6.08 14.54
N ALA A 205 22.37 6.69 14.44
CA ALA A 205 23.09 7.26 15.58
C ALA A 205 22.38 8.49 16.19
N THR A 206 21.62 9.22 15.38
CA THR A 206 20.93 10.46 15.78
C THR A 206 19.41 10.30 15.90
N GLY A 207 18.90 9.06 15.91
CA GLY A 207 17.46 8.76 15.93
C GLY A 207 16.73 9.21 17.20
N ALA A 208 17.44 9.63 18.25
CA ALA A 208 16.82 10.30 19.40
C ALA A 208 16.19 11.65 19.02
N ASN A 209 16.65 12.28 17.94
CA ASN A 209 16.10 13.55 17.45
C ASN A 209 14.81 13.32 16.65
N ASP A 210 13.74 14.02 17.05
CA ASP A 210 12.41 13.92 16.43
C ASP A 210 12.43 14.21 14.93
N LEU A 211 13.19 15.22 14.49
CA LEU A 211 13.31 15.57 13.08
C LEU A 211 13.94 14.42 12.29
N VAL A 212 14.94 13.75 12.85
CA VAL A 212 15.58 12.58 12.21
C VAL A 212 14.58 11.44 12.09
N ARG A 213 13.82 11.12 13.15
CA ARG A 213 12.77 10.08 13.09
C ARG A 213 11.70 10.40 12.06
N LEU A 214 11.14 11.60 12.12
CA LEU A 214 10.13 12.05 11.17
C LEU A 214 10.66 12.03 9.74
N ASN A 215 11.93 12.40 9.52
CA ASN A 215 12.55 12.35 8.21
C ASN A 215 12.70 10.92 7.69
N VAL A 216 13.13 9.98 8.53
CA VAL A 216 13.25 8.56 8.14
C VAL A 216 11.88 7.97 7.79
N ILE A 217 10.88 8.16 8.65
CA ILE A 217 9.52 7.68 8.40
C ILE A 217 8.98 8.31 7.11
N THR A 218 9.14 9.61 6.95
CA THR A 218 8.69 10.33 5.75
C THR A 218 9.40 9.78 4.51
N ALA A 219 10.73 9.63 4.53
CA ALA A 219 11.49 9.08 3.43
C ALA A 219 10.96 7.72 2.97
N VAL A 220 10.72 6.79 3.90
CA VAL A 220 10.17 5.46 3.57
C VAL A 220 8.75 5.58 3.02
N ARG A 221 7.92 6.45 3.60
CA ARG A 221 6.54 6.70 3.15
C ARG A 221 6.46 7.27 1.74
N LEU A 222 7.45 8.08 1.34
CA LEU A 222 7.48 8.72 0.02
C LEU A 222 8.14 7.85 -1.06
N PHE A 223 8.73 6.72 -0.68
CA PHE A 223 9.46 5.83 -1.58
C PHE A 223 8.64 4.95 -2.55
N PRO A 224 7.35 4.61 -2.33
CA PRO A 224 6.57 3.77 -3.26
C PRO A 224 6.63 4.14 -4.75
N PRO A 225 6.41 5.40 -5.17
CA PRO A 225 6.49 5.77 -6.58
C PRO A 225 7.89 5.55 -7.18
N VAL A 226 8.95 5.76 -6.39
CA VAL A 226 10.34 5.52 -6.84
C VAL A 226 10.57 4.03 -7.09
N ALA A 227 10.17 3.17 -6.15
CA ALA A 227 10.31 1.72 -6.29
C ALA A 227 9.54 1.20 -7.51
N ILE A 228 8.31 1.66 -7.71
CA ILE A 228 7.46 1.28 -8.85
C ILE A 228 8.04 1.80 -10.16
N GLY A 229 8.57 3.03 -10.18
CA GLY A 229 9.19 3.61 -11.36
C GLY A 229 10.44 2.85 -11.80
N VAL A 230 11.32 2.50 -10.86
CA VAL A 230 12.51 1.69 -11.13
C VAL A 230 12.12 0.28 -11.60
N LEU A 231 11.10 -0.34 -10.99
CA LEU A 231 10.57 -1.60 -11.50
C LEU A 231 10.07 -1.46 -12.94
N CYS A 232 9.27 -0.42 -13.24
CA CYS A 232 8.78 -0.21 -14.59
C CYS A 232 9.92 -0.03 -15.60
N TRP A 233 10.93 0.75 -15.25
CA TRP A 233 12.13 0.95 -16.05
C TRP A 233 12.96 -0.33 -16.27
N THR A 234 13.11 -1.18 -15.25
CA THR A 234 13.79 -2.47 -15.43
C THR A 234 12.98 -3.41 -16.33
N LEU A 235 11.65 -3.41 -16.20
CA LEU A 235 10.75 -4.21 -17.03
C LEU A 235 10.66 -3.70 -18.47
N THR A 236 10.87 -2.42 -18.77
CA THR A 236 10.94 -1.96 -20.17
C THR A 236 12.20 -2.48 -20.88
N ARG A 237 13.30 -2.66 -20.14
CA ARG A 237 14.57 -3.14 -20.71
C ARG A 237 14.70 -4.65 -20.81
N THR A 238 13.84 -5.39 -20.11
CA THR A 238 13.93 -6.85 -20.07
C THR A 238 13.14 -7.48 -21.22
N PRO A 239 13.74 -8.39 -22.03
CA PRO A 239 13.03 -9.05 -23.12
C PRO A 239 11.78 -9.78 -22.63
N ARG A 240 10.72 -9.74 -23.43
CA ARG A 240 9.42 -10.37 -23.11
C ARG A 240 9.43 -11.90 -23.16
N GLN A 241 10.48 -12.54 -23.69
CA GLN A 241 10.54 -14.01 -23.84
C GLN A 241 10.24 -14.67 -22.50
N ARG A 242 9.01 -15.21 -22.37
CA ARG A 242 8.31 -15.63 -21.13
C ARG A 242 8.76 -14.84 -19.90
N ALA A 243 8.00 -13.82 -19.52
CA ALA A 243 8.21 -13.17 -18.23
C ALA A 243 8.29 -14.25 -17.14
N ASN A 244 9.47 -14.39 -16.53
CA ASN A 244 9.67 -15.42 -15.52
C ASN A 244 8.77 -15.14 -14.31
N THR A 245 8.60 -16.16 -13.46
CA THR A 245 7.79 -16.06 -12.25
C THR A 245 8.19 -14.84 -11.40
N ALA A 246 9.47 -14.47 -11.39
CA ALA A 246 9.97 -13.29 -10.67
C ALA A 246 9.40 -11.97 -11.21
N GLN A 247 9.37 -11.75 -12.53
CA GLN A 247 8.79 -10.53 -13.12
C GLN A 247 7.29 -10.40 -12.83
N ARG A 248 6.55 -11.52 -12.92
CA ARG A 248 5.11 -11.55 -12.62
C ARG A 248 4.85 -11.26 -11.15
N THR A 249 5.67 -11.82 -10.26
CA THR A 249 5.59 -11.57 -8.82
C THR A 249 5.92 -10.11 -8.52
N ALA A 250 6.96 -9.54 -9.14
CA ALA A 250 7.30 -8.13 -8.98
C ALA A 250 6.17 -7.19 -9.42
N TYR A 251 5.54 -7.47 -10.57
CA TYR A 251 4.41 -6.67 -11.06
C TYR A 251 3.18 -6.81 -10.15
N LEU A 252 2.91 -8.02 -9.61
CA LEU A 252 1.84 -8.23 -8.62
C LEU A 252 2.08 -7.36 -7.39
N LEU A 253 3.28 -7.43 -6.81
CA LEU A 253 3.64 -6.72 -5.59
C LEU A 253 3.60 -5.20 -5.80
N ALA A 254 4.05 -4.71 -6.96
CA ALA A 254 3.95 -3.29 -7.32
C ALA A 254 2.50 -2.84 -7.54
N SER A 255 1.64 -3.70 -8.11
CA SER A 255 0.20 -3.43 -8.24
C SER A 255 -0.49 -3.37 -6.89
N MET A 256 -0.11 -4.26 -5.96
CA MET A 256 -0.58 -4.21 -4.58
C MET A 256 -0.08 -2.94 -3.89
N LEU A 257 1.20 -2.59 -4.02
CA LEU A 257 1.76 -1.37 -3.44
C LEU A 257 1.06 -0.12 -3.95
N SER A 258 0.84 0.02 -5.26
CA SER A 258 0.23 1.21 -5.85
C SER A 258 -1.19 1.46 -5.35
N LEU A 259 -1.97 0.41 -5.14
CA LEU A 259 -3.38 0.52 -4.71
C LEU A 259 -3.57 0.44 -3.19
N MET A 260 -2.67 -0.22 -2.46
CA MET A 260 -2.73 -0.27 -0.98
C MET A 260 -2.27 1.05 -0.35
N VAL A 261 -1.42 1.81 -1.03
CA VAL A 261 -1.02 3.15 -0.55
C VAL A 261 -2.24 4.08 -0.43
N LEU A 262 -3.33 3.85 -1.18
CA LEU A 262 -4.61 4.59 -1.08
C LEU A 262 -5.28 4.50 0.30
N ILE A 263 -4.92 3.55 1.15
CA ILE A 263 -5.44 3.47 2.53
C ILE A 263 -5.13 4.75 3.32
N GLN A 264 -4.07 5.46 2.94
CA GLN A 264 -3.70 6.74 3.53
C GLN A 264 -4.61 7.90 3.10
N TYR A 265 -5.54 7.70 2.16
CA TYR A 265 -6.46 8.75 1.74
C TYR A 265 -7.78 8.71 2.52
N PRO A 266 -8.33 9.87 2.94
CA PRO A 266 -7.77 11.23 2.89
C PRO A 266 -6.95 11.60 4.15
N PHE A 267 -6.81 10.65 5.07
CA PHE A 267 -6.19 10.87 6.37
C PHE A 267 -4.84 10.16 6.44
N ALA A 268 -3.80 10.80 5.87
CA ALA A 268 -2.48 10.23 5.63
C ALA A 268 -1.58 10.26 6.87
N VAL A 269 -2.10 9.75 7.99
CA VAL A 269 -1.33 9.56 9.21
C VAL A 269 -0.37 8.36 9.03
N PRO A 270 0.85 8.40 9.60
CA PRO A 270 1.86 7.36 9.43
C PRO A 270 1.39 5.93 9.66
N VAL A 271 0.46 5.70 10.61
CA VAL A 271 -0.05 4.36 10.92
C VAL A 271 -0.66 3.64 9.71
N TYR A 272 -1.31 4.38 8.81
CA TYR A 272 -1.94 3.81 7.62
C TYR A 272 -0.92 3.36 6.58
N PHE A 273 0.29 3.94 6.57
CA PHE A 273 1.35 3.48 5.68
C PHE A 273 1.82 2.07 6.02
N TYR A 274 1.74 1.63 7.27
CA TYR A 274 2.17 0.29 7.65
C TYR A 274 1.34 -0.83 7.00
N TYR A 275 0.13 -0.53 6.50
CA TYR A 275 -0.63 -1.46 5.65
C TYR A 275 0.03 -1.68 4.28
N ALA A 276 0.72 -0.67 3.75
CA ALA A 276 1.40 -0.71 2.46
C ALA A 276 2.90 -1.06 2.56
N ALA A 277 3.53 -0.83 3.71
CA ALA A 277 4.95 -1.03 3.93
C ALA A 277 5.45 -2.46 3.59
N PRO A 278 4.73 -3.56 3.94
CA PRO A 278 5.14 -4.91 3.53
C PRO A 278 5.22 -5.05 2.00
N PHE A 279 4.27 -4.46 1.26
CA PHE A 279 4.30 -4.50 -0.20
C PHE A 279 5.46 -3.68 -0.78
N LEU A 280 5.89 -2.61 -0.10
CA LEU A 280 7.10 -1.87 -0.48
C LEU A 280 8.34 -2.75 -0.34
N VAL A 281 8.52 -3.37 0.83
CA VAL A 281 9.65 -4.28 1.10
C VAL A 281 9.67 -5.45 0.10
N LEU A 282 8.51 -6.08 -0.13
CA LEU A 282 8.39 -7.18 -1.08
C LEU A 282 8.64 -6.73 -2.53
N THR A 283 8.18 -5.54 -2.92
CA THR A 283 8.44 -4.99 -4.26
C THR A 283 9.94 -4.74 -4.46
N LEU A 284 10.62 -4.17 -3.45
CA LEU A 284 12.08 -3.99 -3.47
C LEU A 284 12.80 -5.34 -3.50
N ALA A 285 12.32 -6.33 -2.75
CA ALA A 285 12.89 -7.67 -2.76
C ALA A 285 12.76 -8.32 -4.15
N ALA A 286 11.58 -8.23 -4.78
CA ALA A 286 11.34 -8.76 -6.11
C ALA A 286 12.19 -8.05 -7.19
N LEU A 287 12.47 -6.76 -7.00
CA LEU A 287 13.34 -5.96 -7.86
C LEU A 287 14.82 -6.33 -7.69
N LEU A 288 15.29 -6.47 -6.44
CA LEU A 288 16.71 -6.57 -6.10
C LEU A 288 17.24 -8.00 -6.02
N ASN A 289 16.42 -9.00 -5.65
CA ASN A 289 16.86 -10.39 -5.49
C ASN A 289 17.45 -11.04 -6.76
N PRO A 290 16.94 -10.75 -7.97
CA PRO A 290 17.54 -11.27 -9.21
C PRO A 290 18.93 -10.70 -9.49
N MET A 291 19.30 -9.60 -8.83
CA MET A 291 20.58 -8.94 -9.03
C MET A 291 21.60 -9.52 -8.04
N PRO A 292 22.79 -9.99 -8.50
CA PRO A 292 23.79 -10.63 -7.63
C PRO A 292 24.16 -9.81 -6.39
N ARG A 293 24.07 -8.48 -6.50
CA ARG A 293 24.45 -7.51 -5.46
C ARG A 293 23.27 -6.76 -4.86
N GLY A 294 22.08 -6.90 -5.45
CA GLY A 294 20.86 -6.28 -4.92
C GLY A 294 20.45 -6.86 -3.57
N ARG A 295 20.81 -8.14 -3.31
CA ARG A 295 20.60 -8.79 -2.00
C ARG A 295 21.29 -8.07 -0.86
N VAL A 296 22.54 -7.62 -1.04
CA VAL A 296 23.29 -6.91 0.02
C VAL A 296 22.58 -5.60 0.37
N VAL A 297 22.16 -4.85 -0.64
CA VAL A 297 21.41 -3.60 -0.45
C VAL A 297 20.07 -3.86 0.22
N LEU A 298 19.34 -4.89 -0.22
CA LEU A 298 18.05 -5.27 0.36
C LEU A 298 18.18 -5.64 1.83
N TRP A 299 19.11 -6.55 2.17
CA TRP A 299 19.34 -6.99 3.54
C TRP A 299 19.84 -5.85 4.42
N GLY A 300 20.73 -4.99 3.90
CA GLY A 300 21.19 -3.80 4.61
C GLY A 300 20.04 -2.83 4.91
N LEU A 301 19.17 -2.58 3.93
CA LEU A 301 17.99 -1.72 4.11
C LEU A 301 16.99 -2.34 5.10
N MET A 302 16.67 -3.62 4.97
CA MET A 302 15.76 -4.31 5.89
C MET A 302 16.32 -4.35 7.31
N GLY A 303 17.61 -4.65 7.46
CA GLY A 303 18.31 -4.61 8.75
C GLY A 303 18.27 -3.22 9.37
N TYR A 304 18.58 -2.18 8.58
CA TYR A 304 18.45 -0.79 9.04
C TYR A 304 17.03 -0.45 9.49
N LEU A 305 16.01 -0.74 8.67
CA LEU A 305 14.61 -0.42 9.01
C LEU A 305 14.15 -1.16 10.27
N LEU A 306 14.55 -2.42 10.43
CA LEU A 306 14.25 -3.21 11.62
C LEU A 306 14.92 -2.62 12.85
N VAL A 307 16.23 -2.37 12.81
CA VAL A 307 17.00 -1.83 13.94
C VAL A 307 16.50 -0.43 14.29
N PHE A 308 16.27 0.44 13.30
CA PHE A 308 15.72 1.77 13.51
C PHE A 308 14.32 1.69 14.12
N GLY A 309 13.46 0.78 13.62
CA GLY A 309 12.13 0.56 14.16
C GLY A 309 12.15 0.12 15.63
N VAL A 310 12.97 -0.86 15.97
CA VAL A 310 13.06 -1.40 17.34
C VAL A 310 13.63 -0.37 18.31
N ILE A 311 14.70 0.34 17.93
CA ILE A 311 15.38 1.27 18.83
C ILE A 311 14.61 2.58 18.99
N TRP A 312 14.08 3.14 17.90
CA TRP A 312 13.59 4.52 17.85
C TRP A 312 12.08 4.65 17.66
N MET A 313 11.40 3.68 17.06
CA MET A 313 9.96 3.76 16.78
C MET A 313 9.10 3.06 17.84
N ASN A 314 9.65 2.08 18.55
CA ASN A 314 8.96 1.39 19.63
C ASN A 314 8.99 2.17 20.96
N THR A 315 9.96 3.07 21.10
CA THR A 315 10.24 3.81 22.34
C THR A 315 9.68 5.22 22.33
N TYR A 316 9.39 5.78 21.14
CA TYR A 316 8.91 7.14 20.97
C TYR A 316 7.69 7.19 20.04
N SER A 317 6.63 7.86 20.50
CA SER A 317 5.43 8.08 19.69
C SER A 317 5.68 9.01 18.50
N VAL A 318 5.24 8.60 17.31
CA VAL A 318 5.25 9.41 16.08
C VAL A 318 4.16 10.51 16.12
N PHE A 319 3.21 10.39 17.05
CA PHE A 319 2.06 11.29 17.18
C PHE A 319 2.31 12.48 18.10
N ARG A 320 3.34 12.39 18.97
CA ARG A 320 3.70 13.50 19.85
C ARG A 320 4.59 14.48 19.09
N ARG A 321 4.14 15.73 18.97
CA ARG A 321 4.90 16.87 18.46
C ARG A 321 5.08 17.88 19.59
N GLY A 322 6.31 18.28 19.90
CA GLY A 322 6.62 19.32 20.91
C GLY A 322 7.54 18.82 22.04
N ASP A 323 7.63 19.59 23.13
CA ASP A 323 8.52 19.40 24.28
C ASP A 323 8.33 18.08 25.08
N GLU A 324 7.42 17.21 24.66
CA GLU A 324 7.23 15.88 25.26
C GLU A 324 8.25 14.86 24.70
N GLN A 325 9.54 15.16 24.82
CA GLN A 325 10.69 14.33 24.40
C GLN A 325 10.91 13.07 25.26
N SER A 326 9.95 12.70 26.11
CA SER A 326 10.08 11.50 26.93
C SER A 326 9.74 10.25 26.12
N ALA A 327 10.52 9.18 26.34
CA ALA A 327 10.12 7.85 25.94
C ALA A 327 8.71 7.55 26.47
N ASP A 328 7.94 6.75 25.73
CA ASP A 328 6.58 6.42 26.15
C ASP A 328 6.60 5.87 27.59
N PRO A 329 5.79 6.45 28.51
CA PRO A 329 5.82 6.03 29.90
C PRO A 329 5.43 4.55 30.02
N ALA A 330 6.00 3.87 31.00
CA ALA A 330 5.77 2.46 31.22
C ALA A 330 4.27 2.15 31.22
N VAL A 331 3.89 1.13 30.47
CA VAL A 331 2.50 0.73 30.33
C VAL A 331 2.13 -0.19 31.49
N GLN A 332 1.04 0.12 32.19
CA GLN A 332 0.55 -0.63 33.35
C GLN A 332 -0.83 -1.20 33.07
N THR A 333 -1.13 -2.36 33.65
CA THR A 333 -2.47 -2.93 33.59
C THR A 333 -3.41 -2.14 34.49
N VAL A 334 -4.52 -1.67 33.94
CA VAL A 334 -5.64 -1.18 34.75
C VAL A 334 -6.54 -2.35 35.10
N ALA A 335 -6.93 -2.45 36.37
CA ALA A 335 -7.76 -3.52 36.89
C ALA A 335 -9.22 -3.33 36.43
N ILE A 336 -9.48 -3.71 35.18
CA ILE A 336 -10.82 -3.81 34.61
C ILE A 336 -11.15 -5.30 34.46
N GLU A 337 -12.33 -5.70 34.93
CA GLU A 337 -12.77 -7.11 34.94
C GLU A 337 -12.88 -7.72 33.53
N ARG A 338 -13.17 -6.88 32.53
CA ARG A 338 -13.18 -7.24 31.11
C ARG A 338 -11.89 -6.76 30.42
N ALA A 339 -10.91 -7.64 30.41
CA ALA A 339 -9.58 -7.50 29.81
C ALA A 339 -8.69 -6.46 30.52
N GLY A 340 -7.52 -6.93 30.96
CA GLY A 340 -6.46 -6.06 31.47
C GLY A 340 -5.93 -5.17 30.34
N ILE A 341 -6.52 -3.99 30.18
CA ILE A 341 -6.07 -3.00 29.23
C ILE A 341 -4.78 -2.38 29.78
N LEU A 342 -3.77 -2.35 28.92
CA LEU A 342 -2.49 -1.72 29.17
C LEU A 342 -2.62 -0.21 28.87
N LEU A 343 -2.52 0.62 29.90
CA LEU A 343 -2.58 2.08 29.80
C LEU A 343 -1.22 2.69 30.17
N SER A 344 -0.86 3.77 29.48
CA SER A 344 0.33 4.54 29.85
C SER A 344 0.13 5.18 31.23
N SER A 345 1.20 5.45 31.99
CA SER A 345 1.06 6.06 33.32
C SER A 345 0.23 7.36 33.32
N ARG A 346 0.30 8.13 32.23
CA ARG A 346 -0.47 9.37 32.06
C ARG A 346 -1.95 9.09 31.78
N ASP A 347 -2.23 8.13 30.89
CA ASP A 347 -3.61 7.76 30.58
C ASP A 347 -4.27 7.14 31.81
N ARG A 348 -3.52 6.38 32.61
CA ARG A 348 -3.99 5.84 33.89
C ARG A 348 -4.54 6.95 34.80
N ASP A 349 -3.84 8.07 34.94
CA ASP A 349 -4.30 9.20 35.77
C ASP A 349 -5.65 9.77 35.29
N GLN A 350 -5.97 9.63 34.00
CA GLN A 350 -7.24 10.06 33.42
C GLN A 350 -8.32 8.96 33.48
N TYR A 351 -7.99 7.71 33.15
CA TYR A 351 -8.93 6.61 33.05
C TYR A 351 -9.27 5.99 34.41
N GLU A 352 -8.34 5.94 35.38
CA GLU A 352 -8.60 5.32 36.68
C GLU A 352 -9.67 6.06 37.49
N PRO A 353 -9.70 7.41 37.54
CA PRO A 353 -10.83 8.14 38.13
C PRO A 353 -12.15 7.88 37.40
N LEU A 354 -12.13 7.81 36.07
CA LEU A 354 -13.33 7.55 35.26
C LEU A 354 -13.89 6.15 35.52
N VAL A 355 -13.03 5.12 35.54
CA VAL A 355 -13.41 3.74 35.86
C VAL A 355 -14.00 3.67 37.27
N LYS A 356 -13.36 4.30 38.26
CA LYS A 356 -13.91 4.37 39.63
C LYS A 356 -15.25 5.08 39.68
N PHE A 357 -15.39 6.21 38.96
CA PHE A 357 -16.64 6.95 38.89
C PHE A 357 -17.77 6.08 38.33
N ILE A 358 -17.52 5.41 37.21
CA ILE A 358 -18.46 4.49 36.58
C ILE A 358 -18.86 3.36 37.52
N GLN A 359 -17.89 2.69 38.15
CA GLN A 359 -18.16 1.58 39.08
C GLN A 359 -18.94 2.02 40.32
N THR A 360 -18.80 3.28 40.74
CA THR A 360 -19.54 3.83 41.88
C THR A 360 -21.00 4.14 41.51
N HIS A 361 -21.27 4.44 40.24
CA HIS A 361 -22.59 4.92 39.77
C HIS A 361 -23.34 3.91 38.88
N SER A 362 -22.82 2.69 38.72
CA SER A 362 -23.41 1.66 37.87
C SER A 362 -23.41 0.32 38.58
N ASP A 363 -24.47 -0.47 38.39
CA ASP A 363 -24.52 -1.82 38.94
C ASP A 363 -23.42 -2.71 38.32
N PRO A 364 -22.83 -3.64 39.10
CA PRO A 364 -21.86 -4.60 38.57
C PRO A 364 -22.41 -5.34 37.35
N GLY A 365 -21.66 -5.34 36.24
CA GLY A 365 -22.04 -6.01 34.99
C GLY A 365 -23.04 -5.25 34.11
N SER A 366 -23.49 -4.05 34.51
CA SER A 366 -24.35 -3.20 33.68
C SER A 366 -23.61 -2.64 32.46
N THR A 367 -24.34 -2.45 31.35
CA THR A 367 -23.80 -1.84 30.12
C THR A 367 -23.86 -0.32 30.18
N ILE A 368 -22.74 0.32 29.87
CA ILE A 368 -22.65 1.77 29.76
C ILE A 368 -22.76 2.16 28.29
N LEU A 369 -23.60 3.15 28.00
CA LEU A 369 -23.70 3.72 26.67
C LEU A 369 -22.55 4.72 26.48
N ALA A 370 -21.50 4.30 25.77
CA ALA A 370 -20.46 5.21 25.31
C ALA A 370 -20.88 5.84 23.97
N ALA A 371 -21.21 7.13 23.98
CA ALA A 371 -21.41 7.90 22.75
C ALA A 371 -20.06 8.17 22.05
N THR A 372 -20.09 8.64 20.80
CA THR A 372 -18.89 8.94 19.98
C THR A 372 -17.93 9.97 20.57
N ASP A 373 -18.40 10.66 21.61
CA ASP A 373 -17.75 11.79 22.26
C ASP A 373 -17.14 11.36 23.61
N CYS A 374 -17.31 10.08 23.98
CA CYS A 374 -16.62 9.48 25.10
C CYS A 374 -15.11 9.39 24.76
N PRO A 375 -14.22 9.92 25.61
CA PRO A 375 -12.78 10.01 25.33
C PRO A 375 -12.09 8.68 25.07
#